data_AF-A0A956N3J6-F1
#
_entry.id   AF-A0A956N3J6-F1
#
_cell.length_a   1.000
_cell.length_b   1.000
_cell.length_c   1.000
_cell.angle_alpha   90.00
_cell.angle_beta   90.00
_cell.angle_gamma   90.00
#
_symmetry.space_group_name_H-M   'P 1'
#
loop_
_entity.id
_entity.type
_entity.pdbx_description
1 polymer ?
#
loop_
_entity_poly.entity_id
_entity_poly.type
_entity_poly.pdbx_seq_one_letter_code
_entity_poly.pdbx_strand_id
1 'polypeptide(L)'
;MQEANRDLKMDIIDRVHKAFLLSKNLAHSTWDPVFVFENIKLAHQYLEHKNNYKELLNNLGQGSNINTLQPILEKDHTTDISGDQFFLAKGLNLSPHFEINKSKHDMYNFLEKLKDTILAYTNLDLSNLISNNCFNAFGNHLADQKILLPIMCKLAYNMHVIKNILETEHNKEIIILEIGAGIGSLPLLCLNNIPNVSYIIVDIPHTSVIASYFLHENLKNICLYGEYQDLSIETIKKYDCLIIPSEDIKKIPNKSIDLVV
;
A
#
# COMPACT_ATOMS: atom_id res chain seq x y z
N MET A 1 28.87 -26.75 -2.29
CA MET A 1 27.61 -26.51 -3.03
C MET A 1 26.41 -27.15 -2.32
N GLN A 2 26.30 -27.01 -0.99
CA GLN A 2 25.24 -27.67 -0.19
C GLN A 2 24.71 -26.82 0.99
N GLU A 3 25.05 -25.53 1.08
CA GLU A 3 24.51 -24.60 2.09
C GLU A 3 23.59 -23.51 1.52
N ALA A 4 23.39 -23.46 0.20
CA ALA A 4 22.66 -22.38 -0.49
C ALA A 4 21.15 -22.63 -0.68
N ASN A 5 20.54 -23.60 0.03
CA ASN A 5 19.15 -24.03 -0.20
C ASN A 5 18.32 -24.14 1.10
N ARG A 6 18.69 -23.41 2.16
CA ARG A 6 17.97 -23.42 3.46
C ARG A 6 17.23 -22.13 3.82
N ASP A 7 17.26 -21.11 2.97
CA ASP A 7 16.26 -20.05 3.05
C ASP A 7 15.04 -20.49 2.25
N LEU A 8 14.18 -21.28 2.90
CA LEU A 8 12.78 -21.35 2.48
C LEU A 8 12.31 -19.90 2.32
N LYS A 9 11.96 -19.49 1.09
CA LYS A 9 11.33 -18.19 0.83
C LYS A 9 10.21 -18.03 1.86
N MET A 10 10.42 -17.14 2.83
CA MET A 10 9.40 -16.79 3.80
C MET A 10 8.13 -16.44 3.01
N ASP A 11 6.99 -16.98 3.46
CA ASP A 11 5.69 -16.58 2.94
C ASP A 11 5.56 -15.05 3.04
N ILE A 12 4.84 -14.42 2.11
CA ILE A 12 4.72 -12.96 2.12
C ILE A 12 4.13 -12.46 3.45
N ILE A 13 3.21 -13.22 4.04
CA ILE A 13 2.65 -12.90 5.36
C ILE A 13 3.75 -12.87 6.43
N ASP A 14 4.71 -13.79 6.39
CA ASP A 14 5.85 -13.79 7.32
C ASP A 14 6.72 -12.54 7.16
N ARG A 15 7.01 -12.16 5.91
CA ARG A 15 7.83 -10.97 5.61
C ARG A 15 7.15 -9.69 6.09
N VAL A 16 5.87 -9.53 5.74
CA VAL A 16 5.09 -8.34 6.11
C VAL A 16 4.88 -8.27 7.62
N HIS A 17 4.57 -9.39 8.27
CA HIS A 17 4.40 -9.42 9.72
C HIS A 17 5.70 -9.06 10.45
N LYS A 18 6.84 -9.61 10.01
CA LYS A 18 8.15 -9.25 10.56
C LYS A 18 8.45 -7.76 10.38
N ALA A 19 8.22 -7.21 9.19
CA ALA A 19 8.43 -5.78 8.92
C ALA A 19 7.56 -4.89 9.81
N PHE A 20 6.30 -5.26 10.02
CA PHE A 20 5.39 -4.57 10.93
C PHE A 20 5.89 -4.60 12.38
N LEU A 21 6.28 -5.77 12.90
CA LEU A 21 6.78 -5.89 14.28
C LEU A 21 8.05 -5.06 14.52
N LEU A 22 8.90 -4.91 13.50
CA LEU A 22 10.10 -4.07 13.58
C LEU A 22 9.77 -2.58 13.59
N SER A 23 8.71 -2.15 12.91
CA SER A 23 8.39 -0.73 12.73
C SER A 23 7.33 -0.18 13.69
N LYS A 24 6.50 -1.02 14.33
CA LYS A 24 5.33 -0.59 15.12
C LYS A 24 5.62 0.39 16.27
N ASN A 25 6.83 0.37 16.82
CA ASN A 25 7.23 1.21 17.95
C ASN A 25 8.02 2.46 17.53
N LEU A 26 8.15 2.69 16.23
CA LEU A 26 8.85 3.86 15.73
C LEU A 26 8.01 5.14 15.98
N ALA A 27 8.71 6.27 16.09
CA ALA A 27 8.12 7.54 16.49
C ALA A 27 7.40 8.23 15.32
N HIS A 28 6.18 7.81 15.04
CA HIS A 28 5.36 8.48 14.03
C HIS A 28 4.82 9.82 14.56
N SER A 29 4.81 10.85 13.71
CA SER A 29 4.27 12.16 14.08
C SER A 29 2.83 12.00 14.55
N THR A 30 2.55 12.39 15.81
CA THR A 30 1.25 12.30 16.47
C THR A 30 0.25 13.33 15.93
N TRP A 31 0.08 13.37 14.61
CA TRP A 31 -0.93 14.17 13.96
C TRP A 31 -2.22 13.36 13.96
N ASP A 32 -2.90 13.26 15.11
CA ASP A 32 -4.23 12.65 15.09
C ASP A 32 -5.22 13.17 16.12
N PRO A 33 -6.47 13.49 15.71
CA PRO A 33 -7.58 13.65 16.62
C PRO A 33 -7.79 12.37 17.45
N VAL A 34 -8.21 12.52 18.70
CA VAL A 34 -8.41 11.42 19.69
C VAL A 34 -9.15 10.19 19.10
N PHE A 35 -10.11 10.40 18.19
CA PHE A 35 -10.88 9.32 17.57
C PHE A 35 -10.06 8.43 16.61
N VAL A 36 -9.08 8.99 15.91
CA VAL A 36 -8.23 8.22 14.99
C VAL A 36 -7.19 7.43 15.78
N PHE A 37 -6.73 7.98 16.91
CA PHE A 37 -5.79 7.32 17.81
C PHE A 37 -6.28 5.96 18.32
N GLU A 38 -7.55 5.86 18.75
CA GLU A 38 -8.12 4.59 19.22
C GLU A 38 -8.21 3.56 18.08
N ASN A 39 -8.60 3.98 16.88
CA ASN A 39 -8.66 3.07 15.73
C ASN A 39 -7.25 2.57 15.33
N ILE A 40 -6.25 3.43 15.38
CA ILE A 40 -4.86 3.05 15.10
C ILE A 40 -4.34 2.07 16.14
N LYS A 41 -4.58 2.33 17.43
CA LYS A 41 -4.16 1.43 18.52
C LYS A 41 -4.76 0.03 18.35
N LEU A 42 -6.06 -0.05 18.06
CA LEU A 42 -6.73 -1.31 17.80
C LEU A 42 -6.20 -2.00 16.53
N ALA A 43 -5.91 -1.25 15.47
CA ALA A 43 -5.29 -1.81 14.25
C ALA A 43 -3.90 -2.37 14.53
N HIS A 44 -3.10 -1.70 15.35
CA HIS A 44 -1.79 -2.19 15.77
C HIS A 44 -1.91 -3.50 16.53
N GLN A 45 -2.75 -3.55 17.57
CA GLN A 45 -3.00 -4.77 18.34
C GLN A 45 -3.46 -5.92 17.43
N TYR A 46 -4.34 -5.64 16.48
CA TYR A 46 -4.81 -6.63 15.51
C TYR A 46 -3.65 -7.17 14.63
N LEU A 47 -2.76 -6.30 14.15
CA LEU A 47 -1.63 -6.66 13.28
C LEU A 47 -0.46 -7.32 14.03
N GLU A 48 -0.43 -7.29 15.36
CA GLU A 48 0.56 -8.03 16.17
C GLU A 48 0.40 -9.55 16.07
N HIS A 49 -0.74 -10.02 15.56
CA HIS A 49 -1.02 -11.44 15.45
C HIS A 49 -1.03 -11.87 13.99
N LYS A 50 0.02 -12.59 13.57
CA LYS A 50 0.18 -13.09 12.20
C LYS A 50 -1.08 -13.78 11.63
N ASN A 51 -1.79 -14.55 12.45
CA ASN A 51 -2.98 -15.30 12.03
C ASN A 51 -4.11 -14.41 11.50
N ASN A 52 -4.12 -13.13 11.91
CA ASN A 52 -5.13 -12.15 11.50
C ASN A 52 -4.94 -11.68 10.05
N TYR A 53 -3.75 -11.83 9.46
CA TYR A 53 -3.45 -11.31 8.13
C TYR A 53 -4.28 -11.98 7.04
N LYS A 54 -4.47 -13.30 7.11
CA LYS A 54 -5.28 -14.02 6.12
C LYS A 54 -6.72 -13.53 6.13
N GLU A 55 -7.25 -13.30 7.32
CA GLU A 55 -8.61 -12.81 7.51
C GLU A 55 -8.76 -11.36 7.05
N LEU A 56 -7.82 -10.49 7.44
CA LEU A 56 -7.70 -9.11 6.98
C LEU A 56 -7.77 -9.04 5.45
N LEU A 57 -6.90 -9.75 4.77
CA LEU A 57 -6.76 -9.69 3.31
C LEU A 57 -8.02 -10.20 2.61
N ASN A 58 -8.67 -11.24 3.12
CA ASN A 58 -9.90 -11.76 2.52
C ASN A 58 -11.10 -10.79 2.64
N ASN A 59 -11.11 -9.93 3.65
CA ASN A 59 -12.27 -9.12 4.02
C ASN A 59 -12.09 -7.61 3.82
N LEU A 60 -10.86 -7.13 3.63
CA LEU A 60 -10.54 -5.70 3.55
C LEU A 60 -11.39 -4.95 2.51
N GLY A 61 -11.54 -5.53 1.32
CA GLY A 61 -12.28 -4.93 0.22
C GLY A 61 -13.80 -4.87 0.37
N GLN A 62 -14.37 -5.61 1.34
CA GLN A 62 -15.81 -5.66 1.58
C GLN A 62 -16.29 -4.57 2.55
N GLY A 63 -15.37 -3.76 3.10
CA GLY A 63 -15.70 -2.75 4.11
C GLY A 63 -16.21 -3.38 5.42
N SER A 64 -15.84 -4.63 5.69
CA SER A 64 -16.33 -5.40 6.82
C SER A 64 -15.94 -4.75 8.16
N ASN A 65 -16.93 -4.54 9.03
CA ASN A 65 -16.70 -4.15 10.42
C ASN A 65 -16.04 -5.30 11.19
N ILE A 66 -15.09 -5.00 12.09
CA ILE A 66 -14.38 -6.03 12.86
C ILE A 66 -15.28 -6.82 13.82
N ASN A 67 -16.52 -6.40 14.07
CA ASN A 67 -17.46 -7.21 14.87
C ASN A 67 -17.68 -8.62 14.27
N THR A 68 -17.38 -8.82 12.97
CA THR A 68 -17.39 -10.13 12.31
C THR A 68 -16.01 -10.78 12.16
N LEU A 69 -14.93 -10.05 12.49
CA LEU A 69 -13.54 -10.52 12.48
C LEU A 69 -13.12 -10.86 13.93
N GLN A 70 -13.49 -12.06 14.39
CA GLN A 70 -13.41 -12.50 15.79
C GLN A 70 -12.01 -13.09 16.16
N PRO A 71 -11.57 -13.02 17.43
CA PRO A 71 -10.90 -11.85 18.00
C PRO A 71 -9.56 -12.20 18.71
N ILE A 72 -8.69 -11.21 18.94
CA ILE A 72 -7.71 -11.30 20.04
C ILE A 72 -7.90 -10.07 20.93
N LEU A 73 -8.98 -10.15 21.70
CA LEU A 73 -9.15 -9.39 22.94
C LEU A 73 -9.57 -10.39 24.02
N GLU A 74 -8.79 -11.46 24.19
CA GLU A 74 -8.83 -12.21 25.44
C GLU A 74 -7.89 -11.52 26.44
N LYS A 75 -8.49 -10.95 27.48
CA LYS A 75 -7.88 -10.55 28.77
C LYS A 75 -7.15 -9.21 28.87
N ASP A 76 -7.82 -8.13 28.53
CA ASP A 76 -7.69 -6.93 29.36
C ASP A 76 -9.09 -6.41 29.69
N HIS A 77 -9.51 -6.61 30.94
CA HIS A 77 -10.85 -6.25 31.44
C HIS A 77 -11.06 -4.72 31.56
N THR A 78 -10.27 -3.91 30.86
CA THR A 78 -10.21 -2.46 31.01
C THR A 78 -10.71 -1.68 29.80
N THR A 79 -10.97 -2.33 28.66
CA THR A 79 -11.58 -1.69 27.49
C THR A 79 -12.88 -2.37 27.15
N ASP A 80 -13.95 -1.84 27.74
CA ASP A 80 -15.32 -2.15 27.36
C ASP A 80 -15.59 -1.56 25.97
N ILE A 81 -15.34 -2.35 24.91
CA ILE A 81 -15.70 -2.00 23.52
C ILE A 81 -17.14 -2.51 23.24
N SER A 82 -17.99 -2.61 24.26
CA SER A 82 -19.40 -2.92 24.05
C SER A 82 -20.13 -1.66 23.55
N GLY A 83 -20.25 -1.54 22.23
CA GLY A 83 -21.17 -0.58 21.61
C GLY A 83 -20.69 0.11 20.35
N ASP A 84 -19.40 0.38 20.20
CA ASP A 84 -18.89 1.18 19.07
C ASP A 84 -18.10 0.33 18.08
N GLN A 85 -18.57 0.30 16.82
CA GLN A 85 -17.99 -0.48 15.73
C GLN A 85 -16.55 -0.02 15.44
N PHE A 86 -15.56 -0.90 15.66
CA PHE A 86 -14.19 -0.65 15.23
C PHE A 86 -14.09 -0.80 13.70
N PHE A 87 -13.77 0.30 13.01
CA PHE A 87 -13.59 0.32 11.56
C PHE A 87 -12.10 0.11 11.25
N LEU A 88 -11.68 -1.13 11.00
CA LEU A 88 -10.29 -1.45 10.68
C LEU A 88 -9.75 -0.58 9.54
N ALA A 89 -10.56 -0.38 8.50
CA ALA A 89 -10.21 0.46 7.38
C ALA A 89 -9.85 1.89 7.81
N LYS A 90 -10.49 2.46 8.84
CA LYS A 90 -10.09 3.77 9.39
C LYS A 90 -8.75 3.69 10.12
N GLY A 91 -8.56 2.66 10.94
CA GLY A 91 -7.29 2.42 11.64
C GLY A 91 -6.12 2.07 10.71
N LEU A 92 -6.40 1.59 9.50
CA LEU A 92 -5.43 1.35 8.43
C LEU A 92 -5.23 2.57 7.51
N ASN A 93 -5.96 3.66 7.74
CA ASN A 93 -6.04 4.84 6.87
C ASN A 93 -6.51 4.54 5.43
N LEU A 94 -7.40 3.56 5.29
CA LEU A 94 -7.98 3.13 4.02
C LEU A 94 -9.47 3.46 3.86
N SER A 95 -10.07 4.17 4.82
CA SER A 95 -11.47 4.57 4.73
C SER A 95 -11.82 5.30 3.43
N PRO A 96 -11.01 6.21 2.85
CA PRO A 96 -11.37 6.84 1.58
C PRO A 96 -11.41 5.86 0.40
N HIS A 97 -10.68 4.75 0.49
CA HIS A 97 -10.68 3.70 -0.54
C HIS A 97 -11.92 2.80 -0.47
N PHE A 98 -12.58 2.72 0.68
CA PHE A 98 -13.68 1.77 0.93
C PHE A 98 -15.02 2.42 1.35
N GLU A 99 -15.03 3.69 1.77
CA GLU A 99 -16.22 4.45 2.17
C GLU A 99 -17.00 5.06 1.01
N ILE A 100 -16.61 4.82 -0.25
CA ILE A 100 -17.30 5.31 -1.46
C ILE A 100 -18.65 4.60 -1.72
N ASN A 101 -19.32 4.15 -0.66
CA ASN A 101 -20.52 3.32 -0.66
C ASN A 101 -21.84 4.10 -0.68
N LYS A 102 -21.86 5.44 -0.61
CA LYS A 102 -23.14 6.18 -0.48
C LYS A 102 -23.98 6.27 -1.77
N SER A 103 -23.39 6.05 -2.95
CA SER A 103 -24.16 5.69 -4.15
C SER A 103 -23.25 5.03 -5.19
N LYS A 104 -23.26 3.69 -5.25
CA LYS A 104 -22.50 2.92 -6.26
C LYS A 104 -22.71 3.48 -7.67
N HIS A 105 -23.93 3.89 -8.01
CA HIS A 105 -24.28 4.43 -9.31
C HIS A 105 -23.57 5.75 -9.65
N ASP A 106 -23.60 6.76 -8.77
CA ASP A 106 -22.98 8.05 -9.06
C ASP A 106 -21.46 7.94 -9.13
N MET A 107 -20.88 7.06 -8.31
CA MET A 107 -19.46 6.77 -8.37
C MET A 107 -19.07 6.08 -9.67
N TYR A 108 -19.79 5.05 -10.14
CA TYR A 108 -19.50 4.45 -11.45
C TYR A 108 -19.61 5.48 -12.58
N ASN A 109 -20.63 6.34 -12.56
CA ASN A 109 -20.78 7.42 -13.52
C ASN A 109 -19.62 8.44 -13.45
N PHE A 110 -19.17 8.78 -12.24
CA PHE A 110 -18.01 9.65 -12.04
C PHE A 110 -16.72 9.00 -12.56
N LEU A 111 -16.50 7.72 -12.27
CA LEU A 111 -15.33 6.97 -12.70
C LEU A 111 -15.27 6.80 -14.21
N GLU A 112 -16.39 6.51 -14.88
CA GLU A 112 -16.45 6.44 -16.34
C GLU A 112 -16.17 7.81 -16.96
N LYS A 113 -16.76 8.90 -16.45
CA LYS A 113 -16.43 10.26 -16.92
C LYS A 113 -14.97 10.62 -16.69
N LEU A 114 -14.40 10.23 -15.54
CA LEU A 114 -13.00 10.47 -15.21
C LEU A 114 -12.09 9.67 -16.16
N LYS A 115 -12.42 8.42 -16.42
CA LYS A 115 -11.72 7.54 -17.37
C LYS A 115 -11.75 8.13 -18.79
N ASP A 116 -12.90 8.57 -19.28
CA ASP A 116 -13.02 9.23 -20.58
C ASP A 116 -12.16 10.50 -20.66
N THR A 117 -12.18 11.28 -19.58
CA THR A 117 -11.34 12.49 -19.46
C THR A 117 -9.86 12.11 -19.53
N ILE A 118 -9.41 11.14 -18.74
CA ILE A 118 -8.01 10.70 -18.72
C ILE A 118 -7.60 10.18 -20.09
N LEU A 119 -8.41 9.33 -20.71
CA LEU A 119 -8.14 8.82 -22.05
C LEU A 119 -7.96 9.95 -23.06
N ALA A 120 -8.84 10.96 -23.03
CA ALA A 120 -8.78 12.10 -23.93
C ALA A 120 -7.49 12.95 -23.78
N TYR A 121 -6.90 13.00 -22.58
CA TYR A 121 -5.74 13.85 -22.30
C TYR A 121 -4.39 13.11 -22.26
N THR A 122 -4.39 11.82 -21.97
CA THR A 122 -3.16 11.09 -21.60
C THR A 122 -2.76 10.00 -22.59
N ASN A 123 -3.66 9.62 -23.52
CA ASN A 123 -3.51 8.44 -24.39
C ASN A 123 -3.12 7.15 -23.63
N LEU A 124 -3.44 7.06 -22.33
CA LEU A 124 -3.10 5.90 -21.52
C LEU A 124 -3.88 4.66 -21.96
N ASP A 125 -3.19 3.53 -22.03
CA ASP A 125 -3.85 2.24 -22.17
C ASP A 125 -4.45 1.81 -20.82
N LEU A 126 -5.76 1.63 -20.77
CA LEU A 126 -6.47 1.18 -19.57
C LEU A 126 -6.07 -0.22 -19.13
N SER A 127 -5.51 -1.04 -20.04
CA SER A 127 -4.98 -2.35 -19.69
C SER A 127 -3.84 -2.24 -18.66
N ASN A 128 -3.12 -1.11 -18.64
CA ASN A 128 -2.05 -0.81 -17.69
C ASN A 128 -2.56 -0.39 -16.31
N LEU A 129 -3.87 -0.19 -16.15
CA LEU A 129 -4.51 0.14 -14.87
C LEU A 129 -5.05 -1.09 -14.15
N ILE A 130 -4.79 -2.28 -14.68
CA ILE A 130 -5.31 -3.54 -14.15
C ILE A 130 -4.31 -4.10 -13.13
N SER A 131 -4.81 -4.53 -11.97
CA SER A 131 -4.04 -5.20 -10.93
C SER A 131 -4.63 -6.55 -10.57
N ASN A 132 -3.88 -7.37 -9.85
CA ASN A 132 -4.40 -8.56 -9.18
C ASN A 132 -5.39 -8.13 -8.08
N ASN A 133 -6.51 -8.84 -7.99
CA ASN A 133 -7.50 -8.65 -6.93
C ASN A 133 -7.04 -9.36 -5.66
N CYS A 134 -6.16 -8.70 -4.91
CA CYS A 134 -5.43 -9.32 -3.80
C CYS A 134 -6.22 -9.36 -2.48
N PHE A 135 -7.27 -8.56 -2.36
CA PHE A 135 -7.99 -8.38 -1.10
C PHE A 135 -9.52 -8.24 -1.25
N ASN A 136 -10.09 -8.88 -2.28
CA ASN A 136 -11.51 -8.78 -2.63
C ASN A 136 -12.00 -7.34 -2.73
N ALA A 137 -11.18 -6.50 -3.35
CA ALA A 137 -11.41 -5.07 -3.42
C ALA A 137 -12.72 -4.76 -4.16
N PHE A 138 -13.35 -3.65 -3.78
CA PHE A 138 -14.44 -3.11 -4.57
C PHE A 138 -13.89 -2.49 -5.88
N GLY A 139 -14.39 -2.94 -7.03
CA GLY A 139 -13.99 -2.40 -8.33
C GLY A 139 -14.64 -3.12 -9.50
N ASN A 140 -14.11 -2.88 -10.71
CA ASN A 140 -14.55 -3.60 -11.90
C ASN A 140 -13.74 -4.90 -12.02
N HIS A 141 -14.36 -6.03 -11.70
CA HIS A 141 -13.75 -7.34 -11.78
C HIS A 141 -13.63 -7.78 -13.23
N LEU A 142 -12.43 -8.19 -13.60
CA LEU A 142 -12.09 -8.70 -14.92
C LEU A 142 -11.81 -10.21 -14.83
N ALA A 143 -11.54 -10.85 -15.97
CA ALA A 143 -11.12 -12.25 -16.00
C ALA A 143 -9.84 -12.48 -15.16
N ASP A 144 -9.58 -13.73 -14.78
CA ASP A 144 -8.32 -14.17 -14.16
C ASP A 144 -7.94 -13.45 -12.85
N GLN A 145 -8.93 -13.19 -11.98
CA GLN A 145 -8.73 -12.50 -10.70
C GLN A 145 -8.13 -11.09 -10.84
N LYS A 146 -8.33 -10.44 -11.99
CA LYS A 146 -7.91 -9.07 -12.22
C LYS A 146 -8.99 -8.07 -11.79
N ILE A 147 -8.57 -6.87 -11.42
CA ILE A 147 -9.46 -5.79 -11.03
C ILE A 147 -8.93 -4.43 -11.48
N LEU A 148 -9.86 -3.58 -11.93
CA LEU A 148 -9.65 -2.14 -12.05
C LEU A 148 -10.24 -1.46 -10.81
N LEU A 149 -9.36 -0.93 -9.95
CA LEU A 149 -9.79 -0.19 -8.77
C LEU A 149 -10.27 1.21 -9.17
N PRO A 150 -11.37 1.73 -8.59
CA PRO A 150 -11.82 3.10 -8.80
C PRO A 150 -10.73 4.16 -8.68
N ILE A 151 -9.87 4.01 -7.67
CA ILE A 151 -8.79 4.96 -7.39
C ILE A 151 -7.72 4.98 -8.49
N MET A 152 -7.54 3.88 -9.24
CA MET A 152 -6.52 3.79 -10.29
C MET A 152 -6.78 4.75 -11.44
N CYS A 153 -8.03 5.11 -11.74
CA CYS A 153 -8.30 6.17 -12.73
C CYS A 153 -7.69 7.49 -12.25
N LYS A 154 -8.02 7.95 -11.04
CA LYS A 154 -7.45 9.19 -10.49
C LYS A 154 -5.91 9.14 -10.50
N LEU A 155 -5.32 8.03 -10.07
CA LEU A 155 -3.88 7.89 -9.99
C LEU A 155 -3.20 7.72 -11.35
N ALA A 156 -3.91 7.26 -12.38
CA ALA A 156 -3.42 7.21 -13.75
C ALA A 156 -3.11 8.62 -14.27
N TYR A 157 -3.96 9.60 -13.95
CA TYR A 157 -3.68 10.99 -14.26
C TYR A 157 -2.42 11.50 -13.55
N ASN A 158 -2.30 11.22 -12.24
CA ASN A 158 -1.10 11.59 -11.48
C ASN A 158 0.16 10.96 -12.08
N MET A 159 0.10 9.67 -12.42
CA MET A 159 1.20 8.95 -13.07
C MET A 159 1.55 9.58 -14.42
N HIS A 160 0.56 10.00 -15.23
CA HIS A 160 0.82 10.70 -16.49
C HIS A 160 1.56 12.04 -16.27
N VAL A 161 1.14 12.82 -15.28
CA VAL A 161 1.84 14.07 -14.91
C VAL A 161 3.27 13.78 -14.47
N ILE A 162 3.47 12.77 -13.61
CA ILE A 162 4.79 12.33 -13.15
C ILE A 162 5.66 11.91 -14.34
N LYS A 163 5.11 11.11 -15.25
CA LYS A 163 5.81 10.67 -16.46
C LYS A 163 6.26 11.88 -17.29
N ASN A 164 5.39 12.85 -17.55
CA ASN A 164 5.74 14.04 -18.33
C ASN A 164 6.82 14.90 -17.64
N ILE A 165 6.82 14.98 -16.31
CA ILE A 165 7.87 15.67 -15.54
C ILE A 165 9.22 14.95 -15.71
N LEU A 166 9.20 13.62 -15.76
CA LEU A 166 10.39 12.77 -15.87
C LEU A 166 10.82 12.50 -17.32
N GLU A 167 9.99 12.82 -18.32
CA GLU A 167 10.23 12.54 -19.74
C GLU A 167 11.50 13.22 -20.29
N THR A 168 11.99 14.28 -19.64
CA THR A 168 13.26 14.93 -20.01
C THR A 168 14.50 14.09 -19.71
N GLU A 169 14.37 13.00 -18.95
CA GLU A 169 15.50 12.20 -18.42
C GLU A 169 15.65 10.85 -19.13
N HIS A 170 15.63 10.84 -20.48
CA HIS A 170 15.75 9.59 -21.26
C HIS A 170 16.94 8.72 -20.83
N ASN A 171 16.70 7.44 -20.59
CA ASN A 171 17.66 6.40 -20.18
C ASN A 171 18.30 6.57 -18.78
N LYS A 172 17.84 7.54 -17.99
CA LYS A 172 18.25 7.64 -16.58
C LYS A 172 17.49 6.62 -15.73
N GLU A 173 18.16 6.07 -14.73
CA GLU A 173 17.50 5.36 -13.64
C GLU A 173 16.93 6.38 -12.66
N ILE A 174 15.62 6.35 -12.46
CA ILE A 174 14.86 7.34 -11.71
C ILE A 174 14.49 6.76 -10.34
N ILE A 175 14.64 7.56 -9.29
CA ILE A 175 14.16 7.20 -7.94
C ILE A 175 13.03 8.14 -7.55
N ILE A 176 11.83 7.56 -7.35
CA ILE A 176 10.66 8.27 -6.85
C ILE A 176 10.45 7.92 -5.38
N LEU A 177 10.16 8.92 -4.55
CA LEU A 177 9.75 8.74 -3.16
C LEU A 177 8.32 9.23 -2.99
N GLU A 178 7.45 8.43 -2.36
CA GLU A 178 6.10 8.83 -2.00
C GLU A 178 5.90 8.74 -0.48
N ILE A 179 5.28 9.78 0.09
CA ILE A 179 4.88 9.79 1.50
C ILE A 179 3.38 9.48 1.58
N GLY A 180 3.03 8.37 2.23
CA GLY A 180 1.62 7.95 2.37
C GLY A 180 1.04 7.33 1.10
N ALA A 181 1.66 6.27 0.59
CA ALA A 181 1.25 5.60 -0.65
C ALA A 181 -0.07 4.80 -0.54
N GLY A 182 -0.64 4.70 0.67
CA GLY A 182 -1.90 4.02 0.92
C GLY A 182 -1.79 2.53 0.58
N ILE A 183 -2.62 2.05 -0.35
CA ILE A 183 -2.53 0.65 -0.81
C ILE A 183 -1.37 0.37 -1.78
N GLY A 184 -0.61 1.37 -2.24
CA GLY A 184 0.46 1.19 -3.22
C GLY A 184 0.00 1.23 -4.69
N SER A 185 -1.15 1.84 -4.98
CA SER A 185 -1.65 1.95 -6.36
C SER A 185 -0.80 2.85 -7.26
N LEU A 186 -0.36 4.02 -6.77
CA LEU A 186 0.47 4.92 -7.57
C LEU A 186 1.88 4.35 -7.85
N PRO A 187 2.58 3.74 -6.86
CA PRO A 187 3.83 3.03 -7.09
C PRO A 187 3.70 1.96 -8.17
N LEU A 188 2.65 1.14 -8.10
CA LEU A 188 2.39 0.11 -9.11
C LEU A 188 2.22 0.72 -10.51
N LEU A 189 1.43 1.80 -10.63
CA LEU A 189 1.21 2.47 -11.90
C LEU A 189 2.50 3.05 -12.46
N CYS A 190 3.31 3.74 -11.64
CA CYS A 190 4.58 4.29 -12.07
C CYS A 190 5.55 3.19 -12.53
N LEU A 191 5.72 2.13 -11.73
CA LEU A 191 6.65 1.03 -12.04
C LEU A 191 6.28 0.27 -13.32
N ASN A 192 4.98 0.14 -13.62
CA ASN A 192 4.52 -0.53 -14.84
C ASN A 192 4.60 0.35 -16.10
N ASN A 193 4.62 1.67 -15.96
CA ASN A 193 4.44 2.59 -17.10
C ASN A 193 5.61 3.55 -17.35
N ILE A 194 6.56 3.65 -16.41
CA ILE A 194 7.72 4.50 -16.50
C ILE A 194 8.97 3.61 -16.46
N PRO A 195 9.82 3.61 -17.50
CA PRO A 195 10.98 2.74 -17.56
C PRO A 195 12.04 3.17 -16.54
N ASN A 196 12.83 2.19 -16.06
CA ASN A 196 13.98 2.39 -15.17
C ASN A 196 13.65 3.15 -13.86
N VAL A 197 12.48 2.92 -13.29
CA VAL A 197 12.07 3.51 -12.01
C VAL A 197 12.32 2.53 -10.86
N SER A 198 12.90 3.03 -9.78
CA SER A 198 12.81 2.44 -8.45
C SER A 198 11.94 3.34 -7.57
N TYR A 199 11.14 2.72 -6.71
CA TYR A 199 10.18 3.42 -5.87
C TYR A 199 10.52 3.27 -4.39
N ILE A 200 10.39 4.34 -3.62
CA ILE A 200 10.49 4.31 -2.16
C ILE A 200 9.16 4.78 -1.59
N ILE A 201 8.56 3.96 -0.73
CA ILE A 201 7.35 4.29 0.01
C ILE A 201 7.77 4.58 1.45
N VAL A 202 7.43 5.78 1.92
CA VAL A 202 7.52 6.16 3.32
C VAL A 202 6.11 6.22 3.87
N ASP A 203 5.78 5.31 4.78
CA ASP A 203 4.43 5.24 5.34
C ASP A 203 4.45 4.79 6.81
N ILE A 204 3.32 4.95 7.47
CA ILE A 204 3.10 4.42 8.82
C ILE A 204 2.96 2.89 8.78
N PRO A 205 3.34 2.18 9.86
CA PRO A 205 3.46 0.72 9.86
C PRO A 205 2.20 -0.03 9.45
N HIS A 206 1.04 0.41 9.93
CA HIS A 206 -0.22 -0.29 9.70
C HIS A 206 -0.72 -0.13 8.25
N THR A 207 -0.49 1.04 7.63
CA THR A 207 -0.79 1.24 6.20
C THR A 207 0.24 0.52 5.32
N SER A 208 1.52 0.52 5.71
CA SER A 208 2.60 -0.21 5.04
C SER A 208 2.31 -1.71 4.87
N VAL A 209 1.59 -2.33 5.82
CA VAL A 209 1.19 -3.75 5.72
C VAL A 209 0.39 -4.02 4.43
N ILE A 210 -0.56 -3.15 4.11
CA ILE A 210 -1.43 -3.33 2.95
C ILE A 210 -0.68 -3.05 1.65
N ALA A 211 0.10 -1.97 1.59
CA ALA A 211 0.97 -1.68 0.45
C ALA A 211 1.93 -2.83 0.17
N SER A 212 2.55 -3.40 1.22
CA SER A 212 3.50 -4.50 1.09
C SER A 212 2.88 -5.73 0.45
N TYR A 213 1.69 -6.13 0.90
CA TYR A 213 1.00 -7.28 0.32
C TYR A 213 0.53 -7.00 -1.11
N PHE A 214 -0.14 -5.87 -1.34
CA PHE A 214 -0.63 -5.50 -2.68
C PHE A 214 0.49 -5.43 -3.71
N LEU A 215 1.61 -4.80 -3.37
CA LEU A 215 2.75 -4.68 -4.26
C LEU A 215 3.48 -6.02 -4.44
N HIS A 216 3.54 -6.88 -3.42
CA HIS A 216 4.11 -8.22 -3.59
C HIS A 216 3.35 -9.05 -4.62
N GLU A 217 2.03 -8.99 -4.58
CA GLU A 217 1.18 -9.74 -5.51
C GLU A 217 1.25 -9.18 -6.93
N ASN A 218 1.64 -7.92 -7.12
CA ASN A 218 1.65 -7.25 -8.43
C ASN A 218 3.05 -6.99 -9.01
N LEU A 219 4.09 -7.02 -8.19
CA LEU A 219 5.49 -6.77 -8.56
C LEU A 219 6.36 -7.99 -8.28
N LYS A 220 7.54 -8.03 -8.89
CA LYS A 220 8.45 -9.17 -8.75
C LYS A 220 9.39 -9.02 -7.57
N ASN A 221 9.81 -7.79 -7.26
CA ASN A 221 10.89 -7.56 -6.32
C ASN A 221 10.65 -6.35 -5.41
N ILE A 222 10.08 -6.61 -4.23
CA ILE A 222 9.90 -5.60 -3.18
C ILE A 222 10.84 -5.86 -2.00
N CYS A 223 11.31 -4.80 -1.35
CA CYS A 223 12.07 -4.84 -0.11
C CYS A 223 11.27 -4.21 1.03
N LEU A 224 11.13 -4.94 2.14
CA LEU A 224 10.44 -4.48 3.33
C LEU A 224 11.41 -4.00 4.41
N TYR A 225 10.87 -3.34 5.43
CA TYR A 225 11.66 -2.92 6.57
C TYR A 225 12.34 -4.11 7.27
N GLY A 226 13.65 -3.98 7.52
CA GLY A 226 14.49 -5.04 8.08
C GLY A 226 15.05 -6.03 7.06
N GLU A 227 14.76 -5.88 5.76
CA GLU A 227 15.33 -6.71 4.68
C GLU A 227 16.53 -6.05 3.97
N TYR A 228 16.78 -4.76 4.22
CA TYR A 228 17.94 -4.03 3.72
C TYR A 228 18.98 -3.76 4.82
N GLN A 229 20.25 -3.66 4.43
CA GLN A 229 21.36 -3.33 5.34
C GLN A 229 21.58 -1.81 5.45
N ASP A 230 21.41 -1.11 4.33
CA ASP A 230 21.52 0.35 4.21
C ASP A 230 20.49 0.88 3.19
N LEU A 231 20.44 2.20 3.00
CA LEU A 231 19.64 2.83 1.94
C LEU A 231 20.54 3.51 0.91
N SER A 232 21.65 2.86 0.52
CA SER A 232 22.48 3.37 -0.58
C SER A 232 21.68 3.38 -1.90
N ILE A 233 22.16 4.15 -2.88
CA ILE A 233 21.54 4.22 -4.21
C ILE A 233 21.54 2.83 -4.87
N GLU A 234 22.62 2.06 -4.69
CA GLU A 234 22.75 0.70 -5.18
C GLU A 234 21.71 -0.23 -4.52
N THR A 235 21.50 -0.10 -3.22
CA THR A 235 20.47 -0.87 -2.50
C THR A 235 19.07 -0.49 -2.99
N ILE A 236 18.77 0.80 -3.14
CA ILE A 236 17.48 1.28 -3.64
C ILE A 236 17.19 0.73 -5.05
N LYS A 237 18.17 0.82 -5.95
CA LYS A 237 18.02 0.39 -7.35
C LYS A 237 17.94 -1.13 -7.53
N LYS A 238 18.26 -1.90 -6.51
CA LYS A 238 18.16 -3.37 -6.55
C LYS A 238 16.70 -3.85 -6.56
N TYR A 239 15.75 -3.03 -6.12
CA TYR A 239 14.35 -3.42 -5.96
C TYR A 239 13.43 -2.56 -6.83
N ASP A 240 12.27 -3.12 -7.18
CA ASP A 240 11.19 -2.37 -7.83
C ASP A 240 10.64 -1.34 -6.83
N CYS A 241 10.42 -1.77 -5.58
CA CYS A 241 9.89 -0.92 -4.52
C CYS A 241 10.52 -1.24 -3.15
N LEU A 242 10.90 -0.19 -2.40
CA LEU A 242 11.32 -0.26 -1.01
C LEU A 242 10.25 0.38 -0.14
N ILE A 243 9.85 -0.31 0.92
CA ILE A 243 8.90 0.21 1.91
C ILE A 243 9.65 0.42 3.21
N ILE A 244 9.76 1.69 3.64
CA ILE A 244 10.55 2.09 4.79
C ILE A 244 9.69 2.89 5.80
N PRO A 245 10.02 2.83 7.09
CA PRO A 245 9.38 3.69 8.07
C PRO A 245 9.87 5.14 7.93
N SER A 246 9.07 6.08 8.44
CA SER A 246 9.37 7.53 8.46
C SER A 246 10.76 7.88 8.97
N GLU A 247 11.26 7.14 9.95
CA GLU A 247 12.52 7.35 10.66
C GLU A 247 13.73 7.11 9.78
N ASP A 248 13.56 6.27 8.75
CA ASP A 248 14.63 5.88 7.85
C ASP A 248 14.77 6.83 6.66
N ILE A 249 13.85 7.79 6.50
CA ILE A 249 13.97 8.84 5.46
C ILE A 249 15.28 9.61 5.56
N LYS A 250 15.79 9.83 6.78
CA LYS A 250 17.06 10.54 7.05
C LYS A 250 18.31 9.74 6.64
N LYS A 251 18.15 8.44 6.38
CA LYS A 251 19.23 7.55 5.93
C LYS A 251 19.36 7.54 4.40
N ILE A 252 18.39 8.12 3.68
CA ILE A 252 18.43 8.25 2.22
C ILE A 252 19.55 9.25 1.85
N PRO A 253 20.43 8.92 0.89
CA PRO A 253 21.49 9.81 0.44
C PRO A 253 20.95 11.16 -0.05
N ASN A 254 21.66 12.23 0.28
CA ASN A 254 21.25 13.56 -0.15
C ASN A 254 21.28 13.67 -1.69
N LYS A 255 20.26 14.31 -2.28
CA LYS A 255 20.10 14.51 -3.73
C LYS A 255 20.04 13.21 -4.56
N SER A 256 19.63 12.09 -3.96
CA SER A 256 19.43 10.83 -4.70
C SER A 256 18.01 10.60 -5.20
N ILE A 257 17.05 11.42 -4.78
CA ILE A 257 15.64 11.30 -5.17
C ILE A 257 15.37 12.29 -6.31
N ASP A 258 14.82 11.79 -7.42
CA ASP A 258 14.48 12.60 -8.58
C ASP A 258 13.12 13.29 -8.42
N LEU A 259 12.17 12.62 -7.74
CA LEU A 259 10.85 13.16 -7.47
C LEU A 259 10.33 12.70 -6.10
N VAL A 260 9.76 13.65 -5.35
CA VAL A 260 8.99 13.39 -4.13
C VAL A 260 7.51 13.66 -4.41
N VAL A 261 6.65 12.72 -4.04
CA VAL A 261 5.19 12.77 -4.22
C VAL A 261 4.48 12.76 -2.88
#